data_AF-A0A397DMB0-F1
#
_entry.id   AF-A0A397DMB0-F1
#
_cell.length_a   1.000
_cell.length_b   1.000
_cell.length_c   1.000
_cell.angle_alpha   90.00
_cell.angle_beta   90.00
_cell.angle_gamma   90.00
#
_symmetry.space_group_name_H-M   'P 1'
#
loop_
_entity.id
_entity.type
_entity.pdbx_description
1 polymer ?
#
loop_
_entity_poly.entity_id
_entity_poly.type
_entity_poly.pdbx_seq_one_letter_code
_entity_poly.pdbx_strand_id
1 'polypeptide(L)'
;MCLRTAFLAVHYTDRYLDTEMVKKTKFQLLGATCLHVASKCEDVSYIGVEDLSMCADNVYTSVDVLKMEEQLLNTLNFTLSTPQLQAACGYSYADIKECLVKLQDVYSSAHMNLLTVVKKRYTDEDRCQVAQLLPPMTYNMTY
;
A
#
# COMPACT_ATOMS: atom_id res chain seq x y z
N MET A 1 -9.51 5.72 -7.33
CA MET A 1 -8.86 4.88 -6.30
C MET A 1 -8.56 5.70 -5.06
N CYS A 2 -9.22 5.37 -3.96
CA CYS A 2 -8.95 5.98 -2.67
C CYS A 2 -7.62 5.50 -2.06
N LEU A 3 -7.09 6.24 -1.08
CA LEU A 3 -5.85 5.89 -0.39
C LEU A 3 -6.00 4.60 0.43
N ARG A 4 -7.21 4.33 0.95
CA ARG A 4 -7.51 3.11 1.72
C ARG A 4 -7.33 1.85 0.88
N THR A 5 -7.78 1.86 -0.38
CA THR A 5 -7.56 0.77 -1.34
C THR A 5 -6.06 0.46 -1.51
N ALA A 6 -5.22 1.48 -1.68
CA ALA A 6 -3.78 1.28 -1.86
C ALA A 6 -3.13 0.64 -0.62
N PHE A 7 -3.47 1.11 0.59
CA PHE A 7 -2.97 0.51 1.82
C PHE A 7 -3.47 -0.92 2.03
N LEU A 8 -4.73 -1.18 1.71
CA LEU A 8 -5.32 -2.52 1.83
C LEU A 8 -4.69 -3.51 0.84
N ALA A 9 -4.39 -3.07 -0.38
CA ALA A 9 -3.67 -3.88 -1.37
C ALA A 9 -2.25 -4.24 -0.91
N VAL A 10 -1.52 -3.30 -0.31
CA VAL A 10 -0.20 -3.59 0.31
C VAL A 10 -0.36 -4.59 1.45
N HIS A 11 -1.33 -4.38 2.33
CA HIS A 11 -1.61 -5.30 3.44
C HIS A 11 -1.91 -6.73 2.98
N TYR A 12 -2.72 -6.90 1.93
CA TYR A 12 -2.98 -8.22 1.34
C TYR A 12 -1.73 -8.84 0.73
N THR A 13 -0.91 -8.02 0.07
CA THR A 13 0.35 -8.47 -0.53
C THR A 13 1.29 -8.99 0.55
N ASP A 14 1.50 -8.24 1.63
CA ASP A 14 2.38 -8.64 2.73
C ASP A 14 1.91 -9.94 3.39
N ARG A 15 0.60 -10.06 3.68
CA ARG A 15 0.04 -11.28 4.28
C ARG A 15 0.13 -12.51 3.36
N TYR A 16 -0.01 -12.30 2.06
CA TYR A 16 0.16 -13.40 1.10
C TYR A 16 1.63 -13.85 1.05
N LEU A 17 2.58 -12.92 1.06
CA LEU A 17 4.01 -13.24 1.02
C LEU A 17 4.55 -13.83 2.33
N ASP A 18 3.88 -13.59 3.45
CA ASP A 18 4.19 -14.23 4.74
C ASP A 18 3.89 -15.74 4.74
N THR A 19 3.00 -16.18 3.85
CA THR A 19 2.54 -17.58 3.77
C THR A 19 3.03 -18.30 2.53
N GLU A 20 3.11 -17.62 1.38
CA GLU A 20 3.41 -18.21 0.08
C GLU A 20 4.68 -17.63 -0.54
N MET A 21 5.56 -18.50 -1.05
CA MET A 21 6.75 -18.06 -1.78
C MET A 21 6.41 -17.71 -3.23
N VAL A 22 6.53 -16.42 -3.58
CA VAL A 22 6.20 -15.93 -4.92
C VAL A 22 7.44 -15.62 -5.74
N LYS A 23 7.50 -16.18 -6.96
CA LYS A 23 8.56 -15.86 -7.92
C LYS A 23 8.44 -14.40 -8.36
N LYS A 24 9.58 -13.72 -8.57
CA LYS A 24 9.63 -12.33 -9.06
C LYS A 24 8.77 -12.09 -10.31
N THR A 25 8.72 -13.06 -11.23
CA THR A 25 7.90 -12.97 -12.46
C THR A 25 6.39 -12.95 -12.21
N LYS A 26 5.93 -13.44 -11.06
CA LYS A 26 4.51 -13.43 -10.65
C LYS A 26 4.17 -12.31 -9.66
N PHE A 27 5.17 -11.56 -9.19
CA PHE A 27 4.96 -10.54 -8.18
C PHE A 27 4.04 -9.41 -8.65
N GLN A 28 4.17 -8.98 -9.91
CA GLN A 28 3.29 -7.97 -10.49
C GLN A 28 1.83 -8.46 -10.58
N LEU A 29 1.62 -9.72 -10.97
CA LEU A 29 0.30 -10.35 -10.99
C LEU A 29 -0.33 -10.40 -9.59
N LEU A 30 0.45 -10.79 -8.57
CA LEU A 30 0.00 -10.74 -7.17
C LEU A 30 -0.42 -9.31 -6.80
N GLY A 31 0.44 -8.32 -7.02
CA GLY A 31 0.16 -6.93 -6.66
C GLY A 31 -1.08 -6.37 -7.36
N ALA A 32 -1.26 -6.67 -8.65
CA ALA A 32 -2.45 -6.29 -9.40
C ALA A 32 -3.72 -6.96 -8.87
N THR A 33 -3.63 -8.24 -8.51
CA THR A 33 -4.74 -9.00 -7.91
C THR A 33 -5.10 -8.47 -6.52
N CYS A 34 -4.12 -8.17 -5.67
CA CYS A 34 -4.35 -7.52 -4.38
C CYS A 34 -5.05 -6.17 -4.55
N LEU A 35 -4.67 -5.40 -5.57
CA LEU A 35 -5.30 -4.13 -5.91
C LEU A 35 -6.75 -4.30 -6.40
N HIS A 36 -7.00 -5.32 -7.23
CA HIS A 36 -8.35 -5.71 -7.66
C HIS A 36 -9.24 -6.01 -6.45
N VAL A 37 -8.82 -6.93 -5.58
CA VAL A 37 -9.57 -7.34 -4.39
C VAL A 37 -9.78 -6.16 -3.45
N ALA A 38 -8.75 -5.37 -3.17
CA ALA A 38 -8.86 -4.20 -2.30
C ALA A 38 -9.86 -3.17 -2.85
N SER A 39 -9.86 -2.93 -4.17
CA SER A 39 -10.79 -1.97 -4.77
C SER A 39 -12.25 -2.45 -4.69
N LYS A 40 -12.51 -3.76 -4.76
CA LYS A 40 -13.84 -4.34 -4.52
C LYS A 40 -14.34 -4.17 -3.08
N CYS A 41 -13.42 -4.08 -2.12
CA CYS A 41 -13.77 -3.89 -0.71
C CYS A 41 -14.04 -2.42 -0.35
N GLU A 42 -13.33 -1.48 -0.97
CA GLU A 42 -13.22 -0.11 -0.46
C GLU A 42 -13.71 0.98 -1.43
N ASP A 43 -13.62 0.76 -2.74
CA ASP A 43 -14.02 1.76 -3.73
C ASP A 43 -15.48 1.51 -4.20
N VAL A 44 -16.19 2.60 -4.55
CA VAL A 44 -17.54 2.53 -5.13
C VAL A 44 -17.52 1.82 -6.49
N SER A 45 -16.47 2.07 -7.27
CA SER A 45 -16.19 1.40 -8.54
C SER A 45 -14.82 0.74 -8.44
N TYR A 46 -14.78 -0.58 -8.61
CA TYR A 46 -13.57 -1.38 -8.55
C TYR A 46 -12.81 -1.37 -9.89
N ILE A 47 -11.54 -1.77 -9.88
CA ILE A 47 -10.74 -1.88 -11.11
C ILE A 47 -11.02 -3.22 -11.79
N GLY A 48 -11.42 -3.20 -13.06
CA GLY A 48 -11.66 -4.43 -13.83
C GLY A 48 -10.40 -5.24 -14.09
N VAL A 49 -10.55 -6.56 -14.22
CA VAL A 49 -9.43 -7.46 -14.54
C VAL A 49 -8.84 -7.18 -15.93
N GLU A 50 -9.65 -6.72 -16.87
CA GLU A 50 -9.21 -6.33 -18.22
C GLU A 50 -8.36 -5.06 -18.16
N ASP A 51 -8.77 -4.06 -17.38
CA ASP A 51 -8.01 -2.82 -17.18
C ASP A 51 -6.63 -3.12 -16.58
N LEU A 52 -6.56 -4.04 -15.61
CA LEU A 52 -5.29 -4.47 -15.00
C LEU A 52 -4.37 -5.18 -15.98
N SER A 53 -4.93 -6.03 -16.87
CA SER A 53 -4.17 -6.69 -17.94
C SER A 53 -3.62 -5.64 -18.90
N MET A 54 -4.46 -4.70 -19.34
CA MET A 54 -4.05 -3.62 -20.24
C MET A 54 -2.99 -2.71 -19.62
N CYS A 55 -3.14 -2.31 -18.36
CA CYS A 55 -2.16 -1.47 -17.65
C CYS A 55 -0.81 -2.16 -17.46
N ALA A 56 -0.75 -3.49 -17.52
CA ALA A 56 0.47 -4.27 -17.41
C ALA A 56 0.97 -4.77 -18.77
N ASP A 57 0.62 -4.11 -19.87
CA ASP A 57 1.02 -4.49 -21.24
C ASP A 57 0.72 -5.96 -21.58
N ASN A 58 -0.38 -6.51 -21.04
CA ASN A 58 -0.80 -7.90 -21.19
C ASN A 58 0.25 -8.95 -20.77
N VAL A 59 1.13 -8.60 -19.82
CA VAL A 59 2.07 -9.55 -19.18
C VAL A 59 1.34 -10.71 -18.49
N TYR A 60 0.11 -10.49 -18.05
CA TYR A 60 -0.81 -11.49 -17.53
C TYR A 60 -2.22 -11.22 -18.09
N THR A 61 -3.05 -12.25 -18.15
CA THR A 61 -4.43 -12.17 -18.66
C THR A 61 -5.45 -12.00 -17.55
N SER A 62 -6.68 -11.62 -17.90
CA SER A 62 -7.83 -11.62 -16.96
C SER A 62 -8.02 -12.98 -16.27
N VAL A 63 -7.77 -14.08 -16.98
CA VAL A 63 -7.87 -15.44 -16.42
C VAL A 63 -6.79 -15.67 -15.35
N ASP A 64 -5.59 -15.13 -15.55
CA ASP A 64 -4.52 -15.23 -14.56
C ASP A 64 -4.84 -14.43 -13.30
N VAL A 65 -5.44 -13.24 -13.46
CA VAL A 65 -5.90 -12.41 -12.33
C VAL A 65 -6.99 -13.14 -11.54
N LEU A 66 -7.97 -13.75 -12.20
CA LEU A 66 -9.05 -14.49 -11.52
C LEU A 66 -8.54 -15.74 -10.79
N LYS A 67 -7.58 -16.47 -11.36
CA LYS A 67 -6.93 -17.61 -10.69
C LYS A 67 -6.12 -17.17 -9.48
N MET A 68 -5.37 -16.07 -9.62
CA MET A 68 -4.60 -15.51 -8.52
C MET A 68 -5.52 -14.99 -7.41
N GLU A 69 -6.68 -14.44 -7.76
CA GLU A 69 -7.69 -13.98 -6.81
C GLU A 69 -8.22 -15.12 -5.96
N GLU A 70 -8.58 -16.25 -6.57
CA GLU A 70 -9.01 -17.44 -5.84
C GLU A 70 -7.93 -17.89 -4.85
N GLN A 71 -6.67 -17.96 -5.30
CA GLN A 71 -5.54 -18.31 -4.43
C GLN A 71 -5.37 -17.31 -3.28
N LEU A 72 -5.41 -16.01 -3.58
CA LEU A 72 -5.26 -14.93 -2.60
C LEU A 72 -6.35 -15.01 -1.52
N LEU A 73 -7.62 -15.15 -1.91
CA LEU A 73 -8.74 -15.21 -0.98
C LEU A 73 -8.66 -16.44 -0.06
N ASN A 74 -8.28 -17.59 -0.62
CA ASN A 74 -8.07 -18.83 0.13
C ASN A 74 -6.91 -18.68 1.12
N THR A 75 -5.75 -18.16 0.69
CA THR A 75 -4.58 -17.94 1.55
C THR A 75 -4.89 -16.96 2.69
N LEU A 76 -5.67 -15.91 2.42
CA LEU A 76 -6.08 -14.95 3.46
C LEU A 76 -7.23 -15.45 4.35
N ASN A 77 -7.74 -16.66 4.12
CA ASN A 77 -8.92 -17.22 4.78
C ASN A 77 -10.11 -16.25 4.75
N PHE A 78 -10.29 -15.52 3.65
CA PHE A 78 -11.31 -14.47 3.49
C PHE A 78 -11.29 -13.39 4.60
N THR A 79 -10.19 -13.29 5.35
CA THR A 79 -10.02 -12.27 6.40
C THR A 79 -9.51 -11.00 5.73
N LEU A 80 -10.44 -10.23 5.16
CA LEU A 80 -10.16 -9.05 4.34
C LEU A 80 -10.17 -7.74 5.15
N SER A 81 -10.71 -7.75 6.36
CA SER A 81 -10.71 -6.58 7.24
C SER A 81 -9.35 -6.39 7.90
N THR A 82 -8.87 -5.15 7.90
CA THR A 82 -7.82 -4.71 8.82
C THR A 82 -8.47 -4.17 10.08
N PRO A 83 -8.01 -4.54 11.29
CA PRO A 83 -8.39 -3.80 12.48
C PRO A 83 -7.96 -2.34 12.27
N GLN A 84 -8.90 -1.41 12.40
CA GLN A 84 -8.59 0.01 12.25
C GLN A 84 -7.50 0.36 13.27
N LEU A 85 -6.37 0.89 12.80
CA LEU A 85 -5.32 1.46 13.65
C LEU A 85 -5.91 2.43 14.71
N GLN A 86 -7.00 3.11 14.33
CA GLN A 86 -7.81 3.97 15.19
C GLN A 86 -8.46 3.26 16.40
N ALA A 87 -8.80 1.98 16.30
CA ALA A 87 -9.36 1.20 17.41
C ALA A 87 -8.29 0.72 18.41
N ALA A 88 -7.01 0.75 18.02
CA ALA A 88 -5.90 0.14 18.76
C ALA A 88 -4.89 1.16 19.33
N CYS A 89 -4.98 2.45 19.00
CA CYS A 89 -3.90 3.40 19.24
C CYS A 89 -3.77 3.90 20.69
N GLY A 90 -4.01 3.05 21.68
CA GLY A 90 -3.58 3.25 23.08
C GLY A 90 -2.06 3.31 23.28
N TYR A 91 -1.32 3.74 22.25
CA TYR A 91 0.12 3.92 22.24
C TYR A 91 0.51 5.19 22.98
N SER A 92 1.46 5.06 23.89
CA SER A 92 2.17 6.17 24.49
C SER A 92 3.27 6.70 23.57
N TYR A 93 3.83 7.87 23.87
CA TYR A 93 4.96 8.42 23.11
C TYR A 93 6.16 7.46 23.06
N ALA A 94 6.42 6.73 24.16
CA ALA A 94 7.51 5.76 24.21
C ALA A 94 7.34 4.66 23.14
N ASP A 95 6.09 4.25 22.88
CA ASP A 95 5.76 3.21 21.91
C ASP A 95 5.96 3.67 20.46
N ILE A 96 5.85 4.99 20.20
CA ILE A 96 5.89 5.56 18.85
C ILE A 96 7.26 6.18 18.52
N LYS A 97 8.10 6.45 19.53
CA LYS A 97 9.39 7.13 19.37
C LYS A 97 10.29 6.48 18.31
N GLU A 98 10.43 5.15 18.33
CA GLU A 98 11.25 4.44 17.33
C GLU A 98 10.68 4.56 15.92
N CYS A 99 9.34 4.56 15.79
CA CYS A 99 8.67 4.73 14.50
C CYS A 99 8.90 6.14 13.94
N LEU A 100 8.85 7.18 14.78
CA LEU A 100 9.12 8.57 14.37
C LEU A 100 10.54 8.76 13.86
N VAL A 101 11.54 8.15 14.51
CA VAL A 101 12.93 8.21 14.05
C VAL A 101 13.05 7.55 12.67
N LYS A 102 12.51 6.34 12.48
CA LYS A 102 12.50 5.67 11.17
C LYS A 102 11.79 6.51 10.11
N LEU A 103 10.68 7.15 10.46
CA LEU A 103 9.93 8.01 9.55
C LEU A 103 10.75 9.25 9.13
N GLN A 104 11.47 9.86 10.08
CA GLN A 104 12.37 10.98 9.81
C GLN A 104 13.51 10.58 8.86
N ASP A 105 14.09 9.39 9.05
CA ASP A 105 15.13 8.87 8.17
C ASP A 105 14.61 8.62 6.75
N VAL A 106 13.42 8.01 6.63
CA VAL A 106 12.75 7.78 5.33
C VAL A 106 12.44 9.12 4.63
N TYR A 107 11.99 10.14 5.37
CA TYR A 107 11.72 11.46 4.80
C TYR A 107 13.01 12.13 4.32
N SER A 108 14.04 12.12 5.16
CA SER A 108 15.33 12.77 4.88
C SER A 108 16.01 12.16 3.67
N SER A 109 15.93 10.83 3.51
CA SER A 109 16.49 10.10 2.36
C SER A 109 15.55 10.03 1.14
N ALA A 110 14.34 10.59 1.21
CA ALA A 110 13.34 10.49 0.15
C ALA A 110 13.80 11.07 -1.21
N HIS A 111 14.71 12.06 -1.19
CA HIS A 111 15.26 12.64 -2.41
C HIS A 111 16.20 11.69 -3.18
N MET A 112 16.76 10.68 -2.51
CA MET A 112 17.62 9.67 -3.12
C MET A 112 16.84 8.41 -3.55
N ASN A 113 15.53 8.36 -3.29
CA ASN A 113 14.71 7.20 -3.58
C ASN A 113 14.36 7.12 -5.07
N LEU A 114 14.53 5.93 -5.66
CA LEU A 114 14.16 5.65 -7.05
C LEU A 114 12.63 5.63 -7.25
N LEU A 115 11.86 5.32 -6.20
CA LEU A 115 10.40 5.23 -6.24
C LEU A 115 9.74 6.59 -5.92
N THR A 116 9.61 7.45 -6.93
CA THR A 116 9.18 8.84 -6.77
C THR A 116 7.66 9.07 -6.85
N VAL A 117 6.88 8.02 -7.14
CA VAL A 117 5.43 8.11 -7.41
C VAL A 117 4.65 8.78 -6.28
N VAL A 118 4.92 8.39 -5.02
CA VAL A 118 4.25 8.98 -3.85
C VAL A 118 4.61 10.46 -3.73
N LYS A 119 5.90 10.80 -3.83
CA LYS A 119 6.35 12.20 -3.78
C LYS A 119 5.63 13.05 -4.84
N LYS A 120 5.62 12.59 -6.09
CA LYS A 120 4.93 13.28 -7.20
C LYS A 120 3.44 13.47 -6.92
N ARG A 121 2.76 12.44 -6.39
CA ARG A 121 1.32 12.50 -6.06
C ARG A 121 0.99 13.54 -4.98
N TYR A 122 1.88 13.76 -4.02
CA TYR A 122 1.69 14.71 -2.93
C TYR A 122 2.31 16.09 -3.20
N THR A 123 2.89 16.30 -4.39
CA THR A 123 3.25 17.63 -4.91
C THR A 123 2.03 18.34 -5.52
N ASP A 124 0.94 17.63 -5.74
CA ASP A 124 -0.30 18.15 -6.31
C ASP A 124 -0.92 19.29 -5.46
N GLU A 125 -1.50 20.30 -6.12
CA GLU A 125 -2.13 21.45 -5.46
C GLU A 125 -3.35 21.04 -4.62
N ASP A 126 -4.12 20.05 -5.08
CA ASP A 126 -5.26 19.49 -4.35
C ASP A 126 -4.82 18.77 -3.07
N ARG A 127 -3.53 18.47 -2.95
CA ARG A 127 -2.89 17.85 -1.79
C ARG A 127 -2.07 18.85 -0.97
N CYS A 128 -2.31 20.14 -1.18
CA CYS A 128 -1.60 21.24 -0.52
C CYS A 128 -0.08 21.19 -0.71
N GLN A 129 0.40 20.47 -1.73
CA GLN A 129 1.83 20.34 -2.06
C GLN A 129 2.71 19.87 -0.89
N VAL A 130 2.15 19.08 0.03
CA VAL A 130 2.82 18.68 1.29
C VAL A 130 4.14 17.94 1.08
N ALA A 131 4.38 17.36 -0.11
CA ALA A 131 5.65 16.73 -0.45
C ALA A 131 6.84 17.70 -0.54
N GLN A 132 6.60 19.02 -0.58
CA GLN A 132 7.64 20.05 -0.62
C GLN A 132 8.09 20.52 0.77
N LEU A 133 7.39 20.11 1.82
CA LEU A 133 7.75 20.50 3.20
C LEU A 133 9.12 19.93 3.58
N LEU A 134 9.86 20.63 4.43
CA LEU A 134 11.13 20.13 4.96
C LEU A 134 10.86 19.18 6.15
N PRO A 135 11.68 18.12 6.32
CA PRO A 135 11.55 17.28 7.50
C PRO A 135 11.79 18.11 8.77
N PRO A 136 11.06 17.84 9.86
CA PRO A 136 11.39 18.44 11.15
C PRO A 136 12.81 18.03 11.54
N MET A 137 13.65 19.02 11.86
CA MET A 137 15.05 18.80 12.28
C MET A 137 15.13 18.29 13.73
N THR A 138 14.14 18.67 14.54
CA THR A 138 14.00 18.25 15.94
C THR A 138 12.52 18.09 16.27
N TYR A 139 12.18 17.02 16.97
CA TYR A 139 10.89 16.91 17.64
C TYR A 139 11.07 17.55 19.02
N ASN A 140 10.80 18.85 19.16
CA ASN A 140 10.86 19.53 20.46
C ASN A 140 9.72 19.04 21.35
N MET A 141 10.08 18.19 22.32
CA MET A 141 9.17 17.54 23.25
C MET A 141 9.10 18.29 24.59
N THR A 142 8.57 19.51 24.60
CA THR A 142 8.22 20.15 25.87
C THR A 142 6.79 19.79 26.25
N TYR A 143 6.64 18.76 27.08
CA TYR A 143 5.51 18.57 27.96
C TYR A 143 6.03 18.28 29.37
#